data_AF-A0A519LAV3-F1
#
_entry.id   AF-A0A519LAV3-F1
#
_cell.length_a   1.000
_cell.length_b   1.000
_cell.length_c   1.000
_cell.angle_alpha   90.00
_cell.angle_beta   90.00
_cell.angle_gamma   90.00
#
_symmetry.space_group_name_H-M   'P 1'
#
loop_
_entity.id
_entity.type
_entity.pdbx_description
1 polymer ?
#
loop_
_entity_poly.entity_id
_entity_poly.type
_entity_poly.pdbx_seq_one_letter_code
_entity_poly.pdbx_strand_id
1 'polypeptide(L)'
;MGLSRLKVGVDVPWVTSWTEEPVIGVRPCPTVNGRPALVQVSRAGFGRPQYSRNHLVRQRETVLRMLCPMCGEPTPPDDRWTQLARLTAAGLLRRTGQAAMLTREIEDRRVVLDAGSIAPLHRRCVDRSLMYCPHLQSAPDVSIMRFPERWAVLPLLIEAGPVLEAGAGISAAAGAMVMVVTFLQLVGVTDKLDRDWRFRKAKSSAHPPIG
;
A
#
# COMPACT_ATOMS: atom_id res chain seq x y z
N MET A 1 5.25 24.88 10.31
CA MET A 1 5.76 25.36 9.00
C MET A 1 4.62 25.92 8.16
N GLY A 2 4.92 26.67 7.08
CA GLY A 2 3.92 27.28 6.19
C GLY A 2 3.49 26.38 5.01
N LEU A 3 2.63 26.93 4.15
CA LEU A 3 2.19 26.31 2.90
C LEU A 3 3.38 26.15 1.92
N SER A 4 3.48 25.00 1.27
CA SER A 4 4.49 24.69 0.26
C SER A 4 4.14 25.30 -1.10
N ARG A 5 5.17 25.56 -1.91
CA ARG A 5 5.01 25.94 -3.33
C ARG A 5 4.74 24.75 -4.25
N LEU A 6 5.00 23.52 -3.78
CA LEU A 6 4.77 22.29 -4.53
C LEU A 6 3.28 21.95 -4.52
N LYS A 7 2.74 21.58 -5.68
CA LYS A 7 1.33 21.20 -5.85
C LYS A 7 1.16 19.70 -5.61
N VAL A 8 0.31 19.34 -4.65
CA VAL A 8 -0.08 17.94 -4.36
C VAL A 8 -0.82 17.35 -5.58
N GLY A 9 -0.47 16.13 -5.97
CA GLY A 9 -1.04 15.46 -7.14
C GLY A 9 -0.42 15.89 -8.48
N VAL A 10 0.41 16.94 -8.48
CA VAL A 10 1.08 17.47 -9.68
C VAL A 10 2.58 17.37 -9.55
N ASP A 11 3.19 18.02 -8.56
CA ASP A 11 4.65 18.01 -8.34
C ASP A 11 5.05 16.89 -7.37
N VAL A 12 4.16 16.58 -6.42
CA VAL A 12 4.33 15.55 -5.39
C VAL A 12 3.20 14.54 -5.53
N PRO A 13 3.47 13.22 -5.50
CA PRO A 13 2.41 12.22 -5.53
C PRO A 13 1.35 12.51 -4.46
N TRP A 14 0.07 12.43 -4.83
CA TRP A 14 -1.05 12.72 -3.94
C TRP A 14 -0.99 11.90 -2.64
N VAL A 15 -0.57 10.64 -2.72
CA VAL A 15 -0.48 9.73 -1.57
C VAL A 15 0.65 10.09 -0.59
N THR A 16 1.64 10.89 -0.98
CA THR A 16 2.82 11.21 -0.16
C THR A 16 2.44 11.93 1.13
N SER A 17 3.05 11.55 2.26
CA SER A 17 2.89 12.26 3.54
C SER A 17 3.73 13.53 3.61
N TRP A 18 3.31 14.45 4.48
CA TRP A 18 3.98 15.73 4.71
C TRP A 18 4.42 15.88 6.16
N THR A 19 5.41 16.74 6.43
CA THR A 19 5.92 16.94 7.81
C THR A 19 4.89 17.50 8.78
N GLU A 20 3.88 18.22 8.30
CA GLU A 20 2.77 18.73 9.13
C GLU A 20 1.60 17.72 9.25
N GLU A 21 1.84 16.46 8.86
CA GLU A 21 0.90 15.34 8.96
C GLU A 21 1.44 14.29 9.95
N PRO A 22 1.55 14.58 11.26
CA PRO A 22 2.00 13.58 12.22
C PRO A 22 1.00 12.44 12.37
N VAL A 23 1.50 11.25 12.72
CA VAL A 23 0.68 10.11 13.15
C VAL A 23 0.10 10.44 14.52
N ILE A 24 -1.21 10.26 14.68
CA ILE A 24 -1.96 10.60 15.92
C ILE A 24 -2.33 9.35 16.73
N GLY A 25 -1.74 8.21 16.40
CA GLY A 25 -1.93 6.94 17.08
C GLY A 25 -3.01 6.05 16.46
N VAL A 26 -3.44 5.06 17.25
CA VAL A 26 -4.44 4.05 16.89
C VAL A 26 -5.83 4.57 17.19
N ARG A 27 -6.73 4.58 16.20
CA ARG A 27 -8.14 4.98 16.37
C ARG A 27 -9.07 4.14 15.48
N PRO A 28 -10.38 4.07 15.79
CA PRO A 28 -11.37 3.59 14.83
C PRO A 28 -11.28 4.38 13.53
N CYS A 29 -11.22 3.70 12.39
CA CYS A 29 -11.01 4.37 11.10
C CYS A 29 -12.05 3.96 10.06
N PRO A 30 -12.75 4.93 9.43
CA PRO A 30 -13.77 4.65 8.40
C PRO A 30 -13.24 3.86 7.21
N THR A 31 -11.99 4.09 6.80
CA THR A 31 -11.35 3.36 5.69
C THR A 31 -11.18 1.86 5.94
N VAL A 32 -11.41 1.37 7.16
CA VAL A 32 -11.37 -0.06 7.49
C VAL A 32 -12.61 -0.47 8.28
N ASN A 33 -13.75 0.13 7.95
CA ASN A 33 -15.06 -0.16 8.54
C ASN A 33 -15.05 -0.05 10.08
N GLY A 34 -14.41 1.00 10.61
CA GLY A 34 -14.36 1.28 12.04
C GLY A 34 -13.33 0.45 12.82
N ARG A 35 -12.62 -0.49 12.18
CA ARG A 35 -11.55 -1.26 12.83
C ARG A 35 -10.42 -0.33 13.31
N PRO A 36 -9.67 -0.72 14.35
CA PRO A 36 -8.47 0.01 14.78
C PRO A 36 -7.44 0.12 13.66
N ALA A 37 -6.98 1.34 13.40
CA ALA A 37 -5.94 1.62 12.42
C ALA A 37 -5.02 2.75 12.91
N LEU A 38 -3.78 2.79 12.39
CA LEU A 38 -2.96 3.98 12.53
C LEU A 38 -3.56 5.12 11.69
N VAL A 39 -3.69 6.28 12.32
CA VAL A 39 -4.30 7.47 11.72
C VAL A 39 -3.29 8.61 11.75
N GLN A 40 -3.39 9.49 10.76
CA GLN A 40 -2.48 10.59 10.52
C GLN A 40 -3.30 11.86 10.25
N VAL A 41 -2.81 13.01 10.70
CA VAL A 41 -3.41 14.31 10.38
C VAL A 41 -3.34 14.54 8.87
N SER A 42 -4.42 15.02 8.25
CA SER A 42 -4.43 15.37 6.83
C SER A 42 -4.21 16.87 6.63
N ARG A 43 -3.04 17.24 6.10
CA ARG A 43 -2.59 18.60 5.80
C ARG A 43 -1.60 18.60 4.63
N ALA A 44 -1.96 17.91 3.55
CA ALA A 44 -1.12 17.83 2.36
C ALA A 44 -0.79 19.24 1.85
N GLY A 45 0.45 19.45 1.43
CA GLY A 45 0.93 20.77 1.00
C GLY A 45 1.48 21.65 2.12
N PHE A 46 1.38 21.26 3.41
CA PHE A 46 1.96 22.00 4.52
C PHE A 46 3.29 21.39 4.97
N GLY A 47 4.33 22.22 5.10
CA GLY A 47 5.68 21.74 5.40
C GLY A 47 6.38 21.10 4.19
N ARG A 48 7.12 20.01 4.41
CA ARG A 48 7.90 19.32 3.37
C ARG A 48 7.28 17.97 3.02
N PRO A 49 7.26 17.57 1.73
CA PRO A 49 6.88 16.21 1.36
C PRO A 49 7.90 15.21 1.87
N GLN A 50 7.42 14.07 2.36
CA GLN A 50 8.24 12.96 2.81
C GLN A 50 8.23 11.89 1.70
N TYR A 51 9.07 12.07 0.69
CA TYR A 51 9.16 11.11 -0.41
C TYR A 51 9.40 9.68 0.12
N SER A 52 8.78 8.72 -0.56
CA SER A 52 8.77 7.30 -0.19
C SER A 52 8.00 6.96 1.09
N ARG A 53 7.37 7.95 1.75
CA ARG A 53 6.39 7.72 2.81
C ARG A 53 4.98 8.04 2.31
N ASN A 54 4.13 7.03 2.36
CA ASN A 54 2.72 7.19 2.05
C ASN A 54 1.98 7.67 3.29
N HIS A 55 1.08 8.64 3.11
CA HIS A 55 0.15 9.02 4.15
C HIS A 55 -0.82 7.87 4.44
N LEU A 56 -0.96 7.50 5.72
CA LEU A 56 -1.68 6.31 6.15
C LEU A 56 -3.12 6.24 5.63
N VAL A 57 -3.89 7.31 5.79
CA VAL A 57 -5.30 7.35 5.35
C VAL A 57 -5.40 7.40 3.82
N ARG A 58 -4.72 8.35 3.16
CA ARG A 58 -4.67 8.44 1.69
C ARG A 58 -4.28 7.13 1.01
N GLN A 59 -3.31 6.36 1.54
CA GLN A 59 -2.97 5.05 0.98
C GLN A 59 -4.16 4.08 1.01
N ARG A 60 -4.91 4.04 2.11
CA ARG A 60 -6.09 3.18 2.20
C ARG A 60 -7.19 3.67 1.26
N GLU A 61 -7.36 4.98 1.14
CA GLU A 61 -8.30 5.57 0.19
C GLU A 61 -7.96 5.25 -1.27
N THR A 62 -6.67 5.28 -1.66
CA THR A 62 -6.29 4.90 -3.03
C THR A 62 -6.68 3.46 -3.35
N VAL A 63 -6.51 2.54 -2.41
CA VAL A 63 -6.90 1.13 -2.59
C VAL A 63 -8.42 0.96 -2.63
N LEU A 64 -9.14 1.54 -1.67
CA LEU A 64 -10.60 1.33 -1.55
C LEU A 64 -11.38 1.97 -2.68
N ARG A 65 -10.94 3.14 -3.14
CA ARG A 65 -11.64 3.96 -4.12
C ARG A 65 -10.98 3.90 -5.51
N MET A 66 -9.95 3.07 -5.67
CA MET A 66 -9.15 2.97 -6.90
C MET A 66 -8.65 4.33 -7.38
N LEU A 67 -8.15 5.16 -6.47
CA LEU A 67 -7.56 6.46 -6.82
C LEU A 67 -6.10 6.26 -7.22
N CYS A 68 -5.66 6.99 -8.24
CA CYS A 68 -4.27 6.99 -8.66
C CYS A 68 -3.41 7.60 -7.54
N PRO A 69 -2.41 6.88 -7.00
CA PRO A 69 -1.56 7.39 -5.92
C PRO A 69 -0.72 8.61 -6.34
N MET A 70 -0.52 8.81 -7.65
CA MET A 70 0.22 9.95 -8.18
C MET A 70 -0.63 11.22 -8.22
N CYS A 71 -1.83 11.19 -8.79
CA CYS A 71 -2.63 12.41 -8.98
C CYS A 71 -3.85 12.54 -8.07
N GLY A 72 -4.29 11.47 -7.40
CA GLY A 72 -5.46 11.46 -6.52
C GLY A 72 -6.79 11.23 -7.25
N GLU A 73 -6.79 11.22 -8.58
CA GLU A 73 -8.00 11.02 -9.39
C GLU A 73 -8.37 9.53 -9.52
N PRO A 74 -9.67 9.18 -9.67
CA PRO A 74 -10.11 7.81 -9.92
C PRO A 74 -9.43 7.18 -11.14
N THR A 75 -9.06 5.90 -11.03
CA THR A 75 -8.57 5.09 -12.14
C THR A 75 -9.74 4.27 -12.71
N PRO A 76 -10.27 4.64 -13.90
CA PRO A 76 -11.32 3.86 -14.53
C PRO A 76 -10.79 2.48 -14.93
N PRO A 77 -11.64 1.44 -15.02
CA PRO A 77 -11.19 0.05 -15.26
C PRO A 77 -10.24 -0.14 -16.44
N ASP A 78 -10.42 0.63 -17.52
CA ASP A 78 -9.61 0.59 -18.74
C ASP A 78 -8.26 1.31 -18.63
N ASP A 79 -8.05 2.10 -17.57
CA ASP A 79 -6.80 2.83 -17.28
C ASP A 79 -6.24 2.52 -15.89
N ARG A 80 -6.36 1.25 -15.45
CA ARG A 80 -5.68 0.74 -14.26
C ARG A 80 -4.40 0.01 -14.63
N TRP A 81 -3.27 0.54 -14.17
CA TRP A 81 -1.95 -0.02 -14.40
C TRP A 81 -1.16 -0.19 -13.11
N THR A 82 -0.24 -1.13 -13.11
CA THR A 82 0.76 -1.32 -12.06
C THR A 82 2.15 -1.36 -12.69
N GLN A 83 3.17 -1.07 -11.90
CA GLN A 83 4.58 -1.02 -12.36
C GLN A 83 5.53 -1.89 -11.53
N LEU A 84 5.10 -2.38 -10.37
CA LEU A 84 5.93 -3.19 -9.45
C LEU A 84 5.23 -4.48 -8.98
N ALA A 85 4.06 -4.80 -9.55
CA ALA A 85 3.34 -5.99 -9.16
C ALA A 85 4.02 -7.26 -9.64
N ARG A 86 3.73 -8.37 -8.95
CA ARG A 86 4.26 -9.69 -9.27
C ARG A 86 3.13 -10.65 -9.59
N LEU A 87 3.29 -11.41 -10.67
CA LEU A 87 2.42 -12.54 -10.95
C LEU A 87 2.90 -13.75 -10.14
N THR A 88 1.99 -14.35 -9.37
CA THR A 88 2.27 -15.50 -8.52
C THR A 88 1.00 -16.33 -8.31
N ALA A 89 1.13 -17.58 -7.89
CA ALA A 89 -0.02 -18.38 -7.51
C ALA A 89 -0.55 -17.96 -6.12
N ALA A 90 -1.87 -17.89 -5.96
CA ALA A 90 -2.52 -17.55 -4.69
C ALA A 90 -2.06 -18.47 -3.54
N GLY A 91 -1.89 -19.76 -3.82
CA GLY A 91 -1.42 -20.74 -2.83
C GLY A 91 0.02 -20.49 -2.38
N LEU A 92 0.86 -19.90 -3.23
CA LEU A 92 2.23 -19.52 -2.85
C LEU A 92 2.22 -18.34 -1.87
N LEU A 93 1.41 -17.30 -2.14
CA LEU A 93 1.26 -16.16 -1.23
C LEU A 93 0.69 -16.55 0.14
N ARG A 94 -0.28 -17.49 0.18
CA ARG A 94 -0.80 -18.03 1.44
C ARG A 94 0.30 -18.76 2.21
N ARG A 95 1.07 -19.61 1.53
CA ARG A 95 2.14 -20.41 2.13
C ARG A 95 3.25 -19.55 2.73
N THR A 96 3.58 -18.42 2.11
CA THR A 96 4.59 -17.48 2.60
C THR A 96 4.06 -16.49 3.64
N GLY A 97 2.77 -16.55 3.98
CA GLY A 97 2.12 -15.60 4.89
C GLY A 97 1.87 -14.21 4.29
N GLN A 98 2.33 -13.95 3.07
CA GLN A 98 2.20 -12.65 2.37
C GLN A 98 0.77 -12.29 1.98
N ALA A 99 -0.14 -13.27 1.99
CA ALA A 99 -1.57 -13.03 1.78
C ALA A 99 -2.41 -13.98 2.65
N ALA A 100 -2.09 -14.09 3.94
CA ALA A 100 -2.78 -15.00 4.87
C ALA A 100 -4.31 -14.79 4.90
N MET A 101 -4.77 -13.55 4.68
CA MET A 101 -6.19 -13.18 4.67
C MET A 101 -6.88 -13.35 3.30
N LEU A 102 -6.19 -13.88 2.28
CA LEU A 102 -6.77 -14.07 0.95
C LEU A 102 -7.83 -15.18 0.97
N THR A 103 -9.09 -14.82 0.71
CA THR A 103 -10.26 -15.73 0.72
C THR A 103 -10.01 -17.02 -0.06
N ARG A 104 -10.44 -18.17 0.50
CA ARG A 104 -10.28 -19.51 -0.11
C ARG A 104 -11.07 -19.70 -1.41
N GLU A 105 -12.01 -18.81 -1.72
CA GLU A 105 -12.70 -18.77 -3.01
C GLU A 105 -11.73 -18.56 -4.18
N ILE A 106 -10.61 -17.89 -3.94
CA ILE A 106 -9.51 -17.80 -4.90
C ILE A 106 -8.67 -19.09 -4.76
N GLU A 107 -8.88 -20.04 -5.66
CA GLU A 107 -8.16 -21.33 -5.69
C GLU A 107 -6.64 -21.14 -5.58
N ASP A 108 -5.93 -22.05 -4.90
CA ASP A 108 -4.47 -21.92 -4.73
C ASP A 108 -3.68 -21.88 -6.05
N ARG A 109 -4.15 -22.57 -7.09
CA ARG A 109 -3.56 -22.57 -8.44
C ARG A 109 -3.87 -21.31 -9.24
N ARG A 110 -4.75 -20.44 -8.76
CA ARG A 110 -5.11 -19.19 -9.44
C ARG A 110 -3.89 -18.27 -9.48
N VAL A 111 -3.51 -17.81 -10.67
CA VAL A 111 -2.49 -16.76 -10.78
C VAL A 111 -3.14 -15.43 -10.38
N VAL A 112 -2.47 -14.74 -9.47
CA VAL A 112 -2.83 -13.42 -8.99
C VAL A 112 -1.71 -12.43 -9.29
N LEU A 113 -2.11 -11.17 -9.43
CA LEU A 113 -1.22 -10.03 -9.51
C LEU A 113 -1.14 -9.41 -8.12
N ASP A 114 -0.03 -9.64 -7.42
CA ASP A 114 0.24 -9.04 -6.12
C ASP A 114 0.80 -7.63 -6.33
N ALA A 115 -0.02 -6.60 -6.09
CA ALA A 115 0.38 -5.20 -6.23
C ALA A 115 0.94 -4.61 -4.92
N GLY A 116 1.07 -5.40 -3.86
CA GLY A 116 1.46 -4.91 -2.55
C GLY A 116 0.52 -3.78 -2.07
N SER A 117 1.10 -2.77 -1.43
CA SER A 117 0.36 -1.59 -0.91
C SER A 117 0.21 -0.45 -1.92
N ILE A 118 0.37 -0.72 -3.22
CA ILE A 118 0.29 0.29 -4.28
C ILE A 118 -1.01 0.09 -5.07
N ALA A 119 -1.92 1.07 -4.99
CA ALA A 119 -3.12 1.11 -5.81
C ALA A 119 -2.78 1.35 -7.30
N PRO A 120 -3.69 1.00 -8.23
CA PRO A 120 -3.44 1.20 -9.66
C PRO A 120 -3.21 2.67 -10.01
N LEU A 121 -2.42 2.89 -11.06
CA LEU A 121 -2.11 4.19 -11.63
C LEU A 121 -2.77 4.34 -13.01
N HIS A 122 -3.04 5.58 -13.42
CA HIS A 122 -3.26 5.88 -14.85
C HIS A 122 -2.01 5.57 -15.66
N ARG A 123 -2.17 5.23 -16.93
CA ARG A 123 -1.02 4.98 -17.81
C ARG A 123 -0.07 6.17 -17.86
N ARG A 124 -0.61 7.37 -18.04
CA ARG A 124 0.18 8.62 -18.04
C ARG A 124 0.96 8.83 -16.74
N CYS A 125 0.42 8.38 -15.61
CA CYS A 125 1.07 8.52 -14.30
C CYS A 125 2.18 7.49 -14.12
N VAL A 126 2.02 6.28 -14.66
CA VAL A 126 3.12 5.29 -14.75
C VAL A 126 4.27 5.86 -15.57
N ASP A 127 3.99 6.33 -16.78
CA ASP A 127 5.03 6.86 -17.69
C ASP A 127 5.78 8.03 -17.02
N ARG A 128 5.04 8.92 -16.35
CA ARG A 128 5.63 10.02 -15.57
C ARG A 128 6.47 9.53 -14.39
N SER A 129 6.00 8.55 -13.61
CA SER A 129 6.79 8.04 -12.48
C SER A 129 8.07 7.35 -12.92
N LEU A 130 8.07 6.67 -14.06
CA LEU A 130 9.28 6.04 -14.60
C LEU A 130 10.32 7.07 -15.05
N MET A 131 9.87 8.23 -15.53
CA MET A 131 10.76 9.31 -15.93
C MET A 131 11.43 10.02 -14.75
N TYR A 132 10.74 10.15 -13.60
CA TYR A 132 11.17 11.05 -12.53
C TYR A 132 11.42 10.38 -11.17
N CYS A 133 11.02 9.13 -10.95
CA CYS A 133 11.21 8.45 -9.67
C CYS A 133 12.56 7.70 -9.63
N PRO A 134 13.53 8.12 -8.80
CA PRO A 134 14.82 7.46 -8.73
C PRO A 134 14.71 5.98 -8.33
N HIS A 135 13.78 5.65 -7.42
CA HIS A 135 13.58 4.27 -6.96
C HIS A 135 13.12 3.34 -8.09
N LEU A 136 12.32 3.83 -9.04
CA LEU A 136 11.88 3.04 -10.19
C LEU A 136 12.97 2.94 -11.25
N GLN A 137 13.75 4.00 -11.46
CA GLN A 137 14.89 3.98 -12.39
C GLN A 137 15.97 2.98 -11.96
N SER A 138 16.15 2.78 -10.66
CA SER A 138 17.06 1.77 -10.11
C SER A 138 16.49 0.36 -10.03
N ALA A 139 15.19 0.17 -10.33
CA ALA A 139 14.57 -1.14 -10.19
C ALA A 139 14.91 -2.02 -11.40
N PRO A 140 15.51 -3.21 -11.20
CA PRO A 140 16.01 -4.04 -12.30
C PRO A 140 14.87 -4.61 -13.18
N ASP A 141 13.68 -4.80 -12.61
CA ASP A 141 12.56 -5.49 -13.24
C ASP A 141 11.24 -4.72 -13.04
N VAL A 142 11.14 -3.48 -13.55
CA VAL A 142 9.86 -2.78 -13.61
C VAL A 142 8.97 -3.49 -14.63
N SER A 143 7.88 -4.09 -14.15
CA SER A 143 6.89 -4.73 -15.00
C SER A 143 5.62 -3.90 -15.03
N ILE A 144 5.37 -3.25 -16.17
CA ILE A 144 4.13 -2.51 -16.40
C ILE A 144 3.06 -3.48 -16.87
N MET A 145 2.00 -3.64 -16.08
CA MET A 145 0.89 -4.54 -16.38
C MET A 145 -0.44 -3.83 -16.19
N ARG A 146 -1.45 -4.22 -16.97
CA ARG A 146 -2.83 -3.85 -16.68
C ARG A 146 -3.28 -4.53 -15.39
N PHE A 147 -4.00 -3.79 -14.55
CA PHE A 147 -4.56 -4.33 -13.33
C PHE A 147 -5.87 -5.09 -13.64
N PRO A 148 -6.07 -6.30 -13.09
CA PRO A 148 -7.28 -7.09 -13.34
C PRO A 148 -8.58 -6.43 -12.86
N GLU A 149 -9.69 -6.74 -13.53
CA GLU A 149 -11.04 -6.25 -13.16
C GLU A 149 -11.59 -6.86 -11.87
N ARG A 150 -11.04 -8.00 -11.43
CA ARG A 150 -11.40 -8.65 -10.17
C ARG A 150 -10.23 -8.54 -9.21
N TRP A 151 -10.49 -8.22 -7.95
CA TRP A 151 -9.43 -8.08 -6.96
C TRP A 151 -9.91 -8.41 -5.55
N ALA A 152 -8.95 -8.65 -4.66
CA ALA A 152 -9.15 -8.73 -3.23
C ALA A 152 -8.34 -7.63 -2.53
N VAL A 153 -8.88 -7.13 -1.42
CA VAL A 153 -8.22 -6.14 -0.55
C VAL A 153 -7.89 -6.83 0.77
N LEU A 154 -6.62 -6.75 1.19
CA LEU A 154 -6.12 -7.40 2.39
C LEU A 154 -5.58 -6.34 3.36
N PRO A 155 -5.94 -6.37 4.65
CA PRO A 155 -5.33 -5.47 5.64
C PRO A 155 -3.88 -5.86 5.91
N LEU A 156 -2.98 -4.88 5.90
CA LEU A 156 -1.64 -5.01 6.44
C LEU A 156 -1.67 -4.60 7.91
N LEU A 157 -1.38 -5.56 8.78
CA LEU A 157 -1.52 -5.43 10.21
C LEU A 157 -0.15 -5.29 10.88
N ILE A 158 -0.09 -4.48 11.94
CA ILE A 158 1.02 -4.46 12.88
C ILE A 158 0.47 -4.68 14.29
N GLU A 159 1.33 -5.09 15.20
CA GLU A 159 1.05 -5.04 16.63
C GLU A 159 1.25 -3.61 17.15
N ALA A 160 0.32 -3.12 17.95
CA ALA A 160 0.44 -1.86 18.66
C ALA A 160 0.07 -2.05 20.13
N GLY A 161 0.86 -1.46 21.02
CA GLY A 161 0.66 -1.49 22.47
C GLY A 161 0.46 -0.08 23.03
N PRO A 162 -0.08 0.03 24.26
CA PRO A 162 -0.19 1.30 24.94
C PRO A 162 1.20 1.85 25.28
N VAL A 163 1.34 3.15 25.08
CA VAL A 163 2.56 3.90 25.39
C VAL A 163 2.20 4.92 26.47
N LEU A 164 2.95 4.93 27.56
CA LEU A 164 2.85 5.97 28.58
C LEU A 164 3.88 7.05 28.27
N GLU A 165 3.43 8.27 28.03
CA GLU A 165 4.30 9.44 28.06
C GLU A 165 4.58 9.81 29.52
N ALA A 166 5.76 9.41 30.02
CA ALA A 166 6.30 9.94 31.26
C ALA A 166 7.25 11.10 30.91
N GLY A 167 7.26 12.17 31.71
CA GLY A 167 7.92 13.46 31.42
C GLY A 167 9.44 13.46 31.13
N ALA A 168 10.08 12.31 31.00
CA ALA A 168 11.49 12.16 30.58
C ALA A 168 11.72 11.00 29.58
N GLY A 169 10.68 10.37 29.04
CA GLY A 169 10.84 9.29 28.08
C GLY A 169 9.55 8.53 27.75
N ILE A 170 9.54 7.92 26.57
CA ILE A 170 8.46 7.05 26.10
C ILE A 170 8.70 5.65 26.68
N SER A 171 7.83 5.17 27.57
CA SER A 171 7.89 3.81 28.12
C SER A 171 6.70 2.98 27.63
N ALA A 172 6.96 1.73 27.25
CA ALA A 172 5.90 0.78 26.93
C ALA A 172 5.08 0.51 28.21
N ALA A 173 3.78 0.76 28.15
CA ALA A 173 2.90 0.53 29.27
C ALA A 173 2.53 -0.96 29.36
N ALA A 174 2.25 -1.43 30.58
CA ALA A 174 1.61 -2.73 30.76
C ALA A 174 0.21 -2.67 30.14
N GLY A 175 0.02 -3.36 29.01
CA GLY A 175 -1.29 -3.52 28.39
C GLY A 175 -1.24 -4.46 27.19
N ALA A 176 -2.41 -4.92 26.76
CA ALA A 176 -2.52 -5.89 25.69
C ALA A 176 -2.11 -5.28 24.34
N MET A 177 -1.29 -6.02 23.59
CA MET A 177 -1.03 -5.70 22.18
C MET A 177 -2.30 -5.94 21.37
N VAL A 178 -2.58 -5.04 20.44
CA VAL A 178 -3.71 -5.14 19.51
C VAL A 178 -3.21 -5.11 18.06
N MET A 179 -3.82 -5.91 17.20
CA MET A 179 -3.56 -5.85 15.76
C MET A 179 -4.28 -4.65 15.15
N VAL A 180 -3.52 -3.75 14.52
CA VAL A 180 -4.05 -2.51 13.93
C VAL A 180 -3.71 -2.45 12.45
N VAL A 181 -4.62 -1.89 11.66
CA VAL A 181 -4.40 -1.72 10.22
C VAL A 181 -3.48 -0.53 9.97
N THR A 182 -2.41 -0.72 9.19
CA THR A 182 -1.55 0.36 8.72
C THR A 182 -1.90 0.75 7.30
N PHE A 183 -1.87 -0.23 6.40
CA PHE A 183 -2.13 -0.06 4.98
C PHE A 183 -3.06 -1.16 4.48
N LEU A 184 -3.53 -1.01 3.24
CA LEU A 184 -4.23 -2.06 2.53
C LEU A 184 -3.34 -2.58 1.39
N GLN A 185 -3.27 -3.90 1.25
CA GLN A 185 -2.69 -4.58 0.11
C GLN A 185 -3.79 -4.88 -0.91
N LEU A 186 -3.44 -4.80 -2.19
CA LEU A 186 -4.33 -5.07 -3.30
C LEU A 186 -3.81 -6.26 -4.14
N VAL A 187 -4.67 -7.24 -4.37
CA VAL A 187 -4.34 -8.47 -5.12
C VAL A 187 -5.32 -8.62 -6.27
N GLY A 188 -4.85 -8.46 -7.51
CA GLY A 188 -5.64 -8.68 -8.73
C GLY A 188 -5.81 -10.17 -9.03
N VAL A 189 -7.00 -10.59 -9.42
CA VAL A 189 -7.35 -11.98 -9.74
C VAL A 189 -7.41 -12.15 -11.25
N THR A 190 -6.59 -13.04 -11.79
CA THR A 190 -6.52 -13.30 -13.24
C THR A 190 -7.24 -14.59 -13.62
N ASP A 191 -7.57 -14.80 -14.88
CA ASP A 191 -8.16 -16.07 -15.33
C ASP A 191 -7.12 -17.19 -15.54
N LYS A 192 -5.83 -16.89 -15.34
CA LYS A 192 -4.73 -17.86 -15.51
C LYS A 192 -4.62 -18.81 -14.33
N LEU A 193 -4.20 -20.03 -14.63
CA LEU A 193 -3.92 -21.08 -13.67
C LEU A 193 -2.45 -21.50 -13.77
N ASP A 194 -1.83 -21.77 -12.62
CA ASP A 194 -0.51 -22.35 -12.49
C ASP A 194 -0.65 -23.76 -11.90
N ARG A 195 -0.64 -24.78 -12.77
CA ARG A 195 -0.87 -26.17 -12.36
C ARG A 195 0.26 -26.69 -11.46
N ASP A 196 1.45 -26.15 -11.63
CA ASP A 196 2.67 -26.58 -10.96
C ASP A 196 3.01 -25.74 -9.73
N TRP A 197 2.07 -24.91 -9.26
CA TRP A 197 2.32 -23.96 -8.16
C TRP A 197 2.89 -24.60 -6.89
N ARG A 198 2.58 -25.88 -6.64
CA ARG A 198 3.07 -26.64 -5.47
C ARG A 198 4.58 -26.88 -5.52
N PHE A 199 5.17 -26.91 -6.71
CA PHE A 199 6.59 -27.15 -6.93
C PHE A 199 7.39 -25.86 -7.07
N ARG A 200 6.71 -24.70 -7.13
CA ARG A 200 7.40 -23.40 -7.19
C ARG A 200 8.03 -23.06 -5.85
N LYS A 201 9.29 -22.63 -5.89
CA LYS A 201 9.95 -22.00 -4.75
C LYS A 201 9.44 -20.56 -4.62
N ALA A 202 9.22 -20.12 -3.38
CA ALA A 202 8.99 -18.71 -3.11
C ALA A 202 10.24 -17.93 -3.55
N LYS A 203 10.05 -16.93 -4.42
CA LYS A 203 11.12 -15.95 -4.65
C LYS A 203 11.28 -15.15 -3.36
N SER A 204 12.50 -14.98 -2.87
CA SER A 204 12.75 -14.14 -1.69
C SER A 204 12.21 -12.75 -1.97
N SER A 205 11.28 -12.27 -1.14
CA SER A 205 10.86 -10.89 -1.23
C SER A 205 11.96 -10.04 -0.63
N ALA A 206 12.75 -9.36 -1.45
CA ALA A 206 13.33 -8.09 -1.03
C ALA A 206 12.15 -7.12 -0.85
N HIS A 207 11.54 -7.15 0.34
CA HIS A 207 10.77 -6.00 0.79
C HIS A 207 11.83 -5.00 1.27
N PRO A 208 11.97 -3.82 0.63
CA PRO A 208 12.73 -2.76 1.27
C PRO A 208 12.09 -2.50 2.65
N PRO A 209 12.89 -2.28 3.71
CA PRO A 209 12.34 -1.97 5.01
C PRO A 209 11.41 -0.76 4.88
N ILE A 210 10.26 -0.87 5.51
CA ILE A 210 9.30 0.23 5.65
C ILE A 210 10.01 1.26 6.56
N GLY A 211 10.57 2.30 5.95
CA GLY A 211 11.33 3.36 6.62
C GLY A 211 10.56 4.66 6.78
#